data_AF-A0A351FN00-F1
#
_entry.id   AF-A0A351FN00-F1
#
_cell.length_a   1.000
_cell.length_b   1.000
_cell.length_c   1.000
_cell.angle_alpha   90.00
_cell.angle_beta   90.00
_cell.angle_gamma   90.00
#
_symmetry.space_group_name_H-M   'P 1'
#
loop_
_entity.id
_entity.type
_entity.pdbx_description
1 polymer ?
#
loop_
_entity_poly.entity_id
_entity_poly.type
_entity_poly.pdbx_seq_one_letter_code
_entity_poly.pdbx_strand_id
1 'polypeptide(L)'
;MEYIIALVALTAMEIVLGIDNIVFIAIVTGKLPEKQQPSAQKLGLAMAMIMRIGLLFTLSIMLQMDTPLFHLDALGIPEAWLPEEINAISGKDLILFFGGLFLIGKSVHEIHHSFDGEHDKDNAKVSSSYVGALIQITIMDIVFSLDSVITAVGMVNADKENFWTGISVMVTAIVIAVGVMLLSAGSVSRFVKEHPTLKMLALSFLILIGVMLVAEGIGTHIEKGYIYFAMFFALVVEFLNIRVAVLRKRRKASATGSDA
;
A
#
# COMPACT_ATOMS: atom_id res chain seq x y z
N MET A 1 10.96 28.19 6.05
CA MET A 1 11.90 27.26 5.39
C MET A 1 11.62 25.82 5.82
N GLU A 2 11.37 25.59 7.11
CA GLU A 2 11.02 24.27 7.68
C GLU A 2 9.85 23.56 6.99
N TYR A 3 8.74 24.25 6.73
CA TYR A 3 7.58 23.64 6.04
C TYR A 3 7.85 23.17 4.61
N ILE A 4 8.79 23.82 3.90
CA ILE A 4 9.18 23.40 2.54
C ILE A 4 10.01 22.12 2.63
N ILE A 5 10.90 22.02 3.62
CA ILE A 5 11.69 20.82 3.87
C ILE A 5 10.75 19.66 4.26
N ALA A 6 9.80 19.91 5.15
CA ALA A 6 8.78 18.94 5.54
C ALA A 6 7.92 18.52 4.33
N LEU A 7 7.47 19.45 3.50
CA LEU A 7 6.70 19.16 2.29
C LEU A 7 7.48 18.24 1.34
N VAL A 8 8.76 18.54 1.10
CA VAL A 8 9.62 17.73 0.23
C VAL A 8 9.82 16.33 0.82
N ALA A 9 10.12 16.24 2.12
CA ALA A 9 10.32 14.97 2.80
C ALA A 9 9.04 14.10 2.80
N LEU A 10 7.89 14.69 3.12
CA LEU A 10 6.59 14.03 3.11
C LEU A 10 6.19 13.61 1.70
N THR A 11 6.40 14.47 0.70
CA THR A 11 6.14 14.12 -0.71
C THR A 11 7.01 12.96 -1.15
N ALA A 12 8.30 12.98 -0.81
CA ALA A 12 9.23 11.90 -1.15
C ALA A 12 8.81 10.58 -0.47
N MET A 13 8.46 10.63 0.81
CA MET A 13 7.97 9.47 1.55
C MET A 13 6.67 8.92 0.94
N GLU A 14 5.69 9.79 0.64
CA GLU A 14 4.44 9.38 0.00
C GLU A 14 4.64 8.80 -1.40
N ILE A 15 5.61 9.29 -2.17
CA ILE A 15 5.96 8.68 -3.46
C ILE A 15 6.58 7.30 -3.25
N VAL A 16 7.54 7.17 -2.34
CA VAL A 16 8.23 5.88 -2.09
C VAL A 16 7.25 4.83 -1.57
N LEU A 17 6.41 5.17 -0.58
CA LEU A 17 5.37 4.29 -0.05
C LEU A 17 4.20 4.11 -1.04
N GLY A 18 3.97 5.08 -1.92
CA GLY A 18 2.93 5.05 -2.95
C GLY A 18 3.23 4.13 -4.14
N ILE A 19 4.49 3.67 -4.30
CA ILE A 19 4.87 2.71 -5.35
C ILE A 19 4.04 1.43 -5.25
N ASP A 20 3.85 0.92 -4.03
CA ASP A 20 3.09 -0.32 -3.82
C ASP A 20 1.62 -0.15 -4.17
N ASN A 21 1.07 1.04 -3.90
CA ASN A 21 -0.31 1.40 -4.22
C ASN A 21 -0.54 1.49 -5.74
N ILE A 22 0.35 2.15 -6.49
CA ILE A 22 0.22 2.24 -7.96
C ILE A 22 0.44 0.87 -8.63
N VAL A 23 1.34 0.04 -8.11
CA VAL A 23 1.53 -1.34 -8.60
C VAL A 23 0.29 -2.19 -8.32
N PHE A 24 -0.32 -2.06 -7.15
CA PHE A 24 -1.56 -2.76 -6.85
C PHE A 24 -2.72 -2.32 -7.76
N ILE A 25 -2.88 -1.02 -8.00
CA ILE A 25 -3.85 -0.49 -8.96
C ILE A 25 -3.58 -1.07 -10.35
N ALA A 26 -2.33 -1.15 -10.79
CA ALA A 26 -1.97 -1.79 -12.06
C ALA A 26 -2.36 -3.28 -12.11
N ILE A 27 -2.19 -4.03 -11.02
CA ILE A 27 -2.57 -5.44 -10.93
C ILE A 27 -4.09 -5.61 -11.04
N VAL A 28 -4.87 -4.83 -10.28
CA VAL A 28 -6.34 -4.92 -10.29
C VAL A 28 -6.91 -4.49 -11.64
N THR A 29 -6.47 -3.34 -12.16
CA THR A 29 -6.94 -2.83 -13.44
C THR A 29 -6.47 -3.67 -14.63
N GLY A 30 -5.35 -4.38 -14.52
CA GLY A 30 -4.87 -5.32 -15.54
C GLY A 30 -5.83 -6.48 -15.84
N LYS A 31 -6.78 -6.76 -14.93
CA LYS A 31 -7.84 -7.77 -15.12
C LYS A 31 -9.05 -7.23 -15.90
N LEU A 32 -9.15 -5.93 -16.12
CA LEU A 32 -10.22 -5.30 -16.90
C LEU A 32 -9.93 -5.40 -18.41
N PRO A 33 -10.95 -5.27 -19.27
CA PRO A 33 -10.74 -5.13 -20.71
C PRO A 33 -9.76 -3.98 -21.02
N GLU A 34 -8.85 -4.16 -21.98
CA GLU A 34 -7.75 -3.21 -22.25
C GLU A 34 -8.23 -1.76 -22.47
N LYS A 35 -9.43 -1.58 -23.04
CA LYS A 35 -10.06 -0.26 -23.26
C LYS A 35 -10.44 0.47 -21.96
N GLN A 36 -10.68 -0.25 -20.86
CA GLN A 36 -11.14 0.30 -19.58
C GLN A 36 -10.00 0.54 -18.59
N GLN A 37 -8.86 -0.13 -18.73
CA GLN A 37 -7.75 -0.07 -17.77
C GLN A 37 -7.26 1.36 -17.51
N PRO A 38 -6.99 2.21 -18.54
CA PRO A 38 -6.47 3.55 -18.29
C PRO A 38 -7.46 4.45 -17.53
N SER A 39 -8.76 4.30 -17.81
CA SER A 39 -9.81 5.04 -17.10
C SER A 39 -9.92 4.56 -15.65
N ALA A 40 -9.94 3.25 -15.43
CA ALA A 40 -9.99 2.66 -14.09
C ALA A 40 -8.78 3.07 -13.24
N GLN A 41 -7.59 3.18 -13.83
CA GLN A 41 -6.38 3.63 -13.13
C GLN A 41 -6.51 5.07 -12.68
N LYS A 42 -6.86 5.99 -13.60
CA LYS A 42 -6.98 7.41 -13.29
C LYS A 42 -8.08 7.67 -12.26
N LEU A 43 -9.24 7.05 -12.45
CA LEU A 43 -10.37 7.19 -11.53
C LEU A 43 -10.05 6.55 -10.17
N GLY A 44 -9.44 5.36 -10.17
CA GLY A 44 -8.98 4.70 -8.95
C GLY A 44 -7.98 5.55 -8.16
N LEU A 45 -6.98 6.13 -8.81
CA LEU A 45 -6.00 7.05 -8.20
C LEU A 45 -6.67 8.32 -7.66
N ALA A 46 -7.62 8.90 -8.39
CA ALA A 46 -8.36 10.07 -7.93
C ALA A 46 -9.24 9.75 -6.71
N MET A 47 -9.93 8.61 -6.72
CA MET A 47 -10.72 8.13 -5.58
C MET A 47 -9.83 7.85 -4.37
N ALA A 48 -8.68 7.18 -4.58
CA ALA A 48 -7.67 6.92 -3.55
C ALA A 48 -7.19 8.21 -2.89
N MET A 49 -6.87 9.24 -3.69
CA MET A 49 -6.48 10.55 -3.15
C MET A 49 -7.55 11.17 -2.25
N ILE A 50 -8.82 11.17 -2.70
CA ILE A 50 -9.93 11.70 -1.92
C ILE A 50 -10.08 10.91 -0.62
N MET A 51 -9.99 9.59 -0.68
CA MET A 51 -10.09 8.72 0.49
C MET A 51 -8.93 8.91 1.46
N ARG A 52 -7.70 9.09 0.98
CA ARG A 52 -6.54 9.42 1.82
C ARG A 52 -6.71 10.75 2.55
N ILE A 53 -7.18 11.78 1.84
CA ILE A 53 -7.43 13.08 2.46
C ILE A 53 -8.56 12.97 3.49
N GLY A 54 -9.64 12.26 3.17
CA GLY A 54 -10.73 12.00 4.12
C GLY A 54 -10.28 11.21 5.35
N LEU A 55 -9.45 10.18 5.14
CA LEU A 55 -8.87 9.36 6.22
C LEU A 55 -7.96 10.20 7.11
N LEU A 56 -7.13 11.06 6.52
CA LEU A 56 -6.30 12.01 7.25
C LEU A 56 -7.14 12.89 8.17
N PHE A 57 -8.16 13.59 7.66
CA PHE A 57 -9.02 14.40 8.51
C PHE A 57 -9.72 13.58 9.60
N THR A 58 -10.21 12.38 9.26
CA THR A 58 -10.89 11.49 10.21
C THR A 58 -9.96 11.09 11.35
N LEU A 59 -8.75 10.63 11.03
CA LEU A 59 -7.75 10.21 12.02
C LEU A 59 -7.22 11.39 12.83
N SER A 60 -7.00 12.54 12.19
CA SER A 60 -6.61 13.78 12.86
C SER A 60 -7.61 14.21 13.92
N ILE A 61 -8.92 14.06 13.65
CA ILE A 61 -9.97 14.35 14.63
C ILE A 61 -10.03 13.25 15.71
N MET A 62 -9.99 11.97 15.34
CA MET A 62 -10.02 10.87 16.32
C MET A 62 -8.86 10.94 17.31
N LEU A 63 -7.65 11.26 16.85
CA LEU A 63 -6.46 11.34 17.70
C LEU A 63 -6.45 12.57 18.64
N GLN A 64 -7.31 13.56 18.41
CA GLN A 64 -7.53 14.65 19.39
C GLN A 64 -8.52 14.25 20.48
N MET A 65 -9.33 13.22 20.24
CA MET A 65 -10.41 12.81 21.15
C MET A 65 -9.96 11.82 22.22
N ASP A 66 -8.73 11.27 22.14
CA ASP A 66 -8.04 10.44 23.17
C ASP A 66 -8.95 9.49 23.98
N THR A 67 -9.99 8.92 23.34
CA THR A 67 -11.03 8.15 24.02
C THR A 67 -10.93 6.68 23.60
N PRO A 68 -10.55 5.77 24.52
CA PRO A 68 -10.60 4.35 24.25
C PRO A 68 -12.05 3.91 24.03
N LEU A 69 -12.28 3.00 23.06
CA LEU A 69 -13.63 2.52 22.76
C LEU A 69 -14.15 1.60 23.87
N PHE A 70 -13.27 0.77 24.43
CA PHE A 70 -13.55 -0.12 25.54
C PHE A 70 -12.24 -0.60 26.17
N HIS A 71 -12.31 -0.96 27.45
CA HIS A 71 -11.20 -1.57 28.15
C HIS A 71 -11.40 -3.10 28.28
N LEU A 72 -10.33 -3.87 28.14
CA LEU A 72 -10.39 -5.34 28.20
C LEU A 72 -10.57 -5.88 29.63
N ASP A 73 -10.15 -5.11 30.64
CA ASP A 73 -10.45 -5.36 32.05
C ASP A 73 -11.97 -5.38 32.34
N ALA A 74 -12.73 -4.50 31.68
CA ALA A 74 -14.19 -4.41 31.78
C ALA A 74 -14.89 -5.62 31.14
N LEU A 75 -14.19 -6.40 30.32
CA LEU A 75 -14.63 -7.69 29.77
C LEU A 75 -14.29 -8.89 30.67
N GLY A 76 -13.63 -8.68 31.81
CA GLY A 76 -13.27 -9.73 32.77
C GLY A 76 -11.96 -10.47 32.48
N ILE A 77 -11.10 -9.93 31.60
CA ILE A 77 -9.77 -10.49 31.37
C ILE A 77 -8.86 -10.05 32.53
N PRO A 78 -8.09 -10.97 33.17
CA PRO A 78 -7.27 -10.59 34.32
C PRO A 78 -6.13 -9.65 33.91
N GLU A 79 -5.91 -8.58 34.67
CA GLU A 79 -4.83 -7.58 34.45
C GLU A 79 -3.44 -8.23 34.29
N ALA A 80 -3.21 -9.39 34.89
CA ALA A 80 -1.96 -10.15 34.73
C ALA A 80 -1.66 -10.59 33.28
N TRP A 81 -2.68 -10.61 32.41
CA TRP A 81 -2.58 -10.95 30.99
C TRP A 81 -2.68 -9.71 30.08
N LEU A 82 -2.88 -8.53 30.66
CA LEU A 82 -3.10 -7.27 29.95
C LEU A 82 -2.04 -6.26 30.35
N PRO A 83 -0.96 -6.11 29.56
CA PRO A 83 -0.12 -4.91 29.62
C PRO A 83 -0.99 -3.65 29.49
N GLU A 84 -0.58 -2.55 30.11
CA GLU A 84 -1.29 -1.26 30.09
C GLU A 84 -1.60 -0.78 28.66
N GLU A 85 -0.71 -1.12 27.72
CA GLU A 85 -0.78 -0.85 26.28
C GLU A 85 -1.91 -1.63 25.55
N ILE A 86 -2.35 -2.77 26.09
CA ILE A 86 -3.37 -3.65 25.49
C ILE A 86 -4.74 -3.42 26.14
N ASN A 87 -4.78 -2.90 27.37
CA ASN A 87 -6.02 -2.76 28.12
C ASN A 87 -7.01 -1.79 27.44
N ALA A 88 -6.53 -0.77 26.73
CA ALA A 88 -7.37 0.23 26.05
C ALA A 88 -7.46 -0.03 24.54
N ILE A 89 -8.56 -0.62 24.04
CA ILE A 89 -8.74 -0.81 22.60
C ILE A 89 -9.31 0.46 21.96
N SER A 90 -8.60 1.01 20.99
CA SER A 90 -9.05 2.13 20.19
C SER A 90 -9.66 1.68 18.86
N GLY A 91 -10.41 2.58 18.21
CA GLY A 91 -10.94 2.31 16.85
C GLY A 91 -9.85 2.11 15.81
N LYS A 92 -8.68 2.74 16.02
CA LYS A 92 -7.49 2.56 15.19
C LYS A 92 -7.02 1.10 15.25
N ASP A 93 -6.94 0.51 16.44
CA ASP A 93 -6.37 -0.83 16.63
C ASP A 93 -7.22 -1.90 15.94
N LEU A 94 -8.55 -1.77 16.03
CA LEU A 94 -9.48 -2.64 15.29
C LEU A 94 -9.31 -2.51 13.78
N ILE A 95 -9.21 -1.28 13.27
CA ILE A 95 -9.04 -1.01 11.85
C ILE A 95 -7.71 -1.59 11.34
N LEU A 96 -6.62 -1.43 12.10
CA LEU A 96 -5.31 -2.00 11.78
C LEU A 96 -5.33 -3.53 11.79
N PHE A 97 -5.91 -4.13 12.83
CA PHE A 97 -5.99 -5.59 12.97
C PHE A 97 -6.78 -6.24 11.84
N PHE A 98 -8.02 -5.79 11.60
CA PHE A 98 -8.85 -6.35 10.54
C PHE A 98 -8.35 -6.00 9.14
N GLY A 99 -7.81 -4.80 8.94
CA GLY A 99 -7.17 -4.40 7.69
C GLY A 99 -5.96 -5.28 7.37
N GLY A 100 -5.11 -5.55 8.36
CA GLY A 100 -3.95 -6.42 8.22
C GLY A 100 -4.33 -7.85 7.86
N LEU A 101 -5.30 -8.44 8.57
CA LEU A 101 -5.82 -9.78 8.25
C LEU A 101 -6.40 -9.85 6.82
N PHE A 102 -7.14 -8.82 6.41
CA PHE A 102 -7.67 -8.71 5.06
C PHE A 102 -6.55 -8.68 4.01
N LEU A 103 -5.50 -7.87 4.21
CA LEU A 103 -4.35 -7.83 3.29
C LEU A 103 -3.68 -9.19 3.17
N ILE A 104 -3.40 -9.87 4.28
CA ILE A 104 -2.74 -11.18 4.28
C ILE A 104 -3.59 -12.17 3.48
N GLY A 105 -4.88 -12.31 3.84
CA GLY A 105 -5.79 -13.24 3.18
C GLY A 105 -5.94 -12.98 1.68
N LYS A 106 -6.12 -11.71 1.29
CA LYS A 106 -6.26 -11.33 -0.13
C LYS A 106 -4.97 -11.56 -0.91
N SER A 107 -3.82 -11.28 -0.33
CA SER A 107 -2.53 -11.43 -1.00
C SER A 107 -2.16 -12.88 -1.19
N VAL A 108 -2.36 -13.72 -0.18
CA VAL A 108 -2.16 -15.17 -0.29
C VAL A 108 -3.08 -15.76 -1.37
N HIS A 109 -4.35 -15.36 -1.38
CA HIS A 109 -5.28 -15.80 -2.42
C HIS A 109 -4.86 -15.36 -3.82
N GLU A 110 -4.41 -14.11 -4.00
CA GLU A 110 -3.94 -13.60 -5.29
C GLU A 110 -2.63 -14.26 -5.74
N ILE A 111 -1.74 -14.58 -4.80
CA ILE A 111 -0.52 -15.36 -5.06
C ILE A 111 -0.90 -16.74 -5.59
N HIS A 112 -1.79 -17.46 -4.91
CA HIS A 112 -2.23 -18.80 -5.33
C HIS A 112 -2.81 -18.78 -6.75
N HIS A 113 -3.72 -17.84 -7.02
CA HIS A 113 -4.31 -17.69 -8.35
C HIS A 113 -3.29 -17.25 -9.43
N SER A 114 -2.19 -16.60 -9.04
CA SER A 114 -1.10 -16.27 -9.98
C SER A 114 -0.25 -17.48 -10.37
N PHE A 115 -0.23 -18.53 -9.54
CA PHE A 115 0.46 -19.80 -9.82
C PHE A 115 -0.41 -20.80 -10.60
N ASP A 116 -1.74 -20.78 -10.42
CA ASP A 116 -2.69 -21.68 -11.11
C ASP A 116 -2.96 -21.31 -12.59
N GLY A 117 -2.37 -20.21 -13.08
CA GLY A 117 -2.59 -19.66 -14.42
C GLY A 117 -2.18 -20.53 -15.61
N GLU A 118 -1.69 -21.76 -15.41
CA GLU A 118 -1.45 -22.74 -16.48
C GLU A 118 -2.61 -23.72 -16.72
N HIS A 119 -3.65 -23.78 -15.86
CA HIS A 119 -4.73 -24.76 -16.00
C HIS A 119 -6.12 -24.20 -16.39
N ASP A 120 -6.31 -22.88 -16.44
CA ASP A 120 -7.66 -22.29 -16.56
C ASP A 120 -7.93 -21.62 -17.92
N LYS A 121 -7.77 -22.40 -19.01
CA LYS A 121 -8.17 -21.97 -20.37
C LYS A 121 -9.64 -22.26 -20.71
N ASP A 122 -10.37 -23.02 -19.89
CA ASP A 122 -11.70 -23.55 -20.27
C ASP A 122 -12.90 -23.01 -19.48
N ASN A 123 -12.74 -22.14 -18.48
CA ASN A 123 -13.89 -21.50 -17.84
C ASN A 123 -13.94 -20.00 -18.13
N ALA A 124 -15.06 -19.58 -18.70
CA ALA A 124 -15.36 -18.21 -19.09
C ALA A 124 -14.95 -17.22 -18.00
N LYS A 125 -13.94 -16.39 -18.32
CA LYS A 125 -13.47 -15.25 -17.54
C LYS A 125 -14.66 -14.45 -17.00
N VAL A 126 -14.93 -14.55 -15.71
CA VAL A 126 -15.63 -13.49 -14.99
C VAL A 126 -14.68 -12.30 -15.05
N SER A 127 -14.87 -11.42 -16.04
CA SER A 127 -14.16 -10.14 -16.04
C SER A 127 -14.48 -9.46 -14.72
N SER A 128 -13.45 -8.98 -14.01
CA SER A 128 -13.70 -8.14 -12.85
C SER A 128 -14.60 -7.00 -13.29
N SER A 129 -15.73 -6.79 -12.61
CA SER A 129 -16.61 -5.67 -12.92
C SER A 129 -15.81 -4.37 -12.73
N TYR A 130 -15.96 -3.41 -13.66
CA TYR A 130 -15.31 -2.11 -13.56
C TYR A 130 -15.52 -1.47 -12.18
N VAL A 131 -16.76 -1.54 -11.67
CA VAL A 131 -17.12 -1.03 -10.33
C VAL A 131 -16.45 -1.86 -9.23
N GLY A 132 -16.40 -3.18 -9.38
CA GLY A 132 -15.73 -4.07 -8.43
C GLY A 132 -14.23 -3.77 -8.31
N ALA A 133 -13.57 -3.48 -9.44
CA ALA A 133 -12.17 -3.05 -9.46
C ALA A 133 -11.96 -1.72 -8.73
N LEU A 134 -12.83 -0.73 -8.91
CA LEU A 134 -12.75 0.54 -8.20
C LEU A 134 -12.95 0.37 -6.69
N ILE A 135 -13.95 -0.41 -6.27
CA ILE A 135 -14.19 -0.72 -4.85
C ILE A 135 -12.96 -1.40 -4.25
N GLN A 136 -12.39 -2.38 -4.95
CA GLN A 136 -11.19 -3.07 -4.49
C GLN A 136 -10.00 -2.12 -4.35
N ILE A 137 -9.79 -1.23 -5.32
CA ILE A 137 -8.74 -0.19 -5.26
C ILE A 137 -8.96 0.69 -4.03
N THR A 138 -10.18 1.18 -3.82
CA THR A 138 -10.50 2.05 -2.68
C THR A 138 -10.26 1.37 -1.34
N ILE A 139 -10.75 0.13 -1.16
CA ILE A 139 -10.55 -0.61 0.09
C ILE A 139 -9.06 -0.81 0.36
N MET A 140 -8.31 -1.21 -0.68
CA MET A 140 -6.88 -1.49 -0.54
C MET A 140 -6.07 -0.23 -0.26
N ASP A 141 -6.43 0.89 -0.90
CA ASP A 141 -5.82 2.19 -0.61
C ASP A 141 -6.12 2.65 0.82
N ILE A 142 -7.34 2.46 1.34
CA ILE A 142 -7.63 2.75 2.76
C ILE A 142 -6.67 1.94 3.64
N VAL A 143 -6.59 0.62 3.44
CA VAL A 143 -5.78 -0.22 4.33
C VAL A 143 -4.29 0.16 4.25
N PHE A 144 -3.76 0.44 3.06
CA PHE A 144 -2.38 0.87 2.89
C PHE A 144 -2.09 2.28 3.40
N SER A 145 -3.04 3.20 3.24
CA SER A 145 -2.87 4.58 3.67
C SER A 145 -3.00 4.75 5.17
N LEU A 146 -3.60 3.81 5.90
CA LEU A 146 -3.65 3.87 7.37
C LEU A 146 -2.26 4.06 7.97
N ASP A 147 -1.27 3.28 7.54
CA ASP A 147 0.06 3.35 8.14
C ASP A 147 0.76 4.70 7.89
N SER A 148 0.78 5.15 6.63
CA SER A 148 1.42 6.43 6.26
C SER A 148 0.70 7.63 6.87
N VAL A 149 -0.64 7.60 6.89
CA VAL A 149 -1.47 8.67 7.46
C VAL A 149 -1.35 8.69 8.97
N ILE A 150 -1.42 7.55 9.67
CA ILE A 150 -1.26 7.51 11.14
C ILE A 150 0.10 8.05 11.55
N THR A 151 1.16 7.60 10.87
CA THR A 151 2.53 8.05 11.16
C THR A 151 2.65 9.56 11.02
N ALA A 152 2.13 10.10 9.92
CA ALA A 152 2.32 11.51 9.62
C ALA A 152 1.35 12.42 10.40
N VAL A 153 0.13 11.97 10.72
CA VAL A 153 -0.74 12.66 11.68
C VAL A 153 -0.12 12.64 13.08
N GLY A 154 0.54 11.56 13.49
CA GLY A 154 1.30 11.50 14.75
C GLY A 154 2.40 12.57 14.82
N MET A 155 3.13 12.78 13.73
CA MET A 155 4.14 13.84 13.63
C MET A 155 3.53 15.25 13.74
N VAL A 156 2.36 15.48 13.13
CA VAL A 156 1.66 16.79 13.19
C VAL A 156 1.03 17.04 14.56
N ASN A 157 0.48 16.01 15.21
CA ASN A 157 -0.10 16.13 16.55
C ASN A 157 0.94 16.43 17.65
N ALA A 158 2.20 16.07 17.43
CA ALA A 158 3.29 16.44 18.34
C ALA A 158 3.52 17.96 18.40
N ASP A 159 3.16 18.70 17.35
CA ASP A 159 3.27 20.15 17.24
C ASP A 159 1.87 20.81 17.23
N LYS A 160 1.24 20.83 18.41
CA LYS A 160 -0.15 21.31 18.61
C LYS A 160 -0.35 22.77 18.19
N GLU A 161 0.68 23.62 18.26
CA GLU A 161 0.58 25.03 17.89
C GLU A 161 0.40 25.22 16.38
N ASN A 162 0.96 24.33 15.57
CA ASN A 162 0.95 24.42 14.10
C ASN A 162 0.09 23.33 13.44
N PHE A 163 -0.84 22.72 14.18
CA PHE A 163 -1.63 21.58 13.73
C PHE A 163 -2.24 21.76 12.33
N TRP A 164 -2.99 22.84 12.09
CA TRP A 164 -3.64 23.09 10.80
C TRP A 164 -2.63 23.33 9.67
N THR A 165 -1.49 23.95 9.98
CA THR A 165 -0.40 24.13 9.03
C THR A 165 0.22 22.79 8.65
N GLY A 166 0.50 21.92 9.63
CA GLY A 166 1.02 20.57 9.39
C GLY A 166 0.08 19.73 8.53
N ILE A 167 -1.22 19.74 8.84
CA ILE A 167 -2.26 19.09 8.03
C ILE A 167 -2.27 19.62 6.59
N SER A 168 -2.17 20.94 6.39
CA SER A 168 -2.13 21.52 5.04
C SER A 168 -0.90 21.08 4.23
N VAL A 169 0.26 20.96 4.89
CA VAL A 169 1.50 20.46 4.28
C VAL A 169 1.34 18.99 3.88
N MET A 170 0.73 18.17 4.73
CA MET A 170 0.46 16.77 4.43
C MET A 170 -0.52 16.60 3.26
N VAL A 171 -1.63 17.33 3.25
CA VAL A 171 -2.59 17.32 2.13
C VAL A 171 -1.88 17.73 0.83
N THR A 172 -1.05 18.76 0.88
CA THR A 172 -0.27 19.20 -0.28
C THR A 172 0.70 18.12 -0.74
N ALA A 173 1.39 17.44 0.17
CA ALA A 173 2.28 16.32 -0.15
C ALA A 173 1.52 15.17 -0.84
N ILE A 174 0.35 14.78 -0.31
CA ILE A 174 -0.51 13.74 -0.89
C ILE A 174 -0.94 14.12 -2.31
N VAL A 175 -1.39 15.36 -2.51
CA VAL A 175 -1.84 15.84 -3.83
C VAL A 175 -0.68 15.84 -4.83
N ILE A 176 0.51 16.31 -4.44
CA ILE A 176 1.69 16.30 -5.31
C ILE A 176 2.09 14.86 -5.65
N ALA A 177 2.19 13.97 -4.65
CA ALA A 177 2.55 12.57 -4.83
C ALA A 177 1.57 11.85 -5.77
N VAL A 178 0.26 12.03 -5.57
CA VAL A 178 -0.76 11.47 -6.47
C VAL A 178 -0.68 12.08 -7.85
N GLY A 179 -0.40 13.38 -7.98
CA GLY A 179 -0.15 14.02 -9.28
C GLY A 179 0.96 13.32 -10.06
N VAL A 180 2.09 13.04 -9.41
CA VAL A 180 3.21 12.27 -10.00
C VAL A 180 2.79 10.85 -10.37
N MET A 181 2.00 10.18 -9.51
CA MET A 181 1.48 8.84 -9.80
C MET A 181 0.52 8.84 -11.00
N LEU A 182 -0.39 9.81 -11.11
CA LEU A 182 -1.32 9.93 -12.24
C LEU A 182 -0.59 10.11 -13.58
N LEU A 183 0.50 10.87 -13.59
CA LEU A 183 1.35 11.05 -14.77
C LEU A 183 2.10 9.78 -15.16
N SER A 184 2.47 8.94 -14.18
CA SER A 184 3.25 7.72 -14.37
C SER A 184 2.41 6.44 -14.48
N ALA A 185 1.12 6.47 -14.13
CA ALA A 185 0.24 5.30 -14.01
C ALA A 185 0.27 4.36 -15.21
N GLY A 186 0.16 4.91 -16.43
CA GLY A 186 0.19 4.11 -17.65
C GLY A 186 1.54 3.43 -17.90
N SER A 187 2.65 4.08 -17.53
CA SER A 187 4.00 3.52 -17.65
C SER A 187 4.25 2.45 -16.60
N VAL A 188 3.87 2.69 -15.34
CA VAL A 188 3.96 1.70 -14.27
C VAL A 188 3.10 0.48 -14.61
N SER A 189 1.89 0.68 -15.12
CA SER A 189 1.01 -0.42 -15.51
C SER A 189 1.60 -1.32 -16.58
N ARG A 190 2.19 -0.74 -17.64
CA ARG A 190 2.90 -1.53 -18.67
C ARG A 190 4.10 -2.27 -18.07
N PHE A 191 4.88 -1.60 -17.23
CA PHE A 191 6.04 -2.19 -16.57
C PHE A 191 5.67 -3.41 -15.70
N VAL A 192 4.60 -3.30 -14.90
CA VAL A 192 4.08 -4.41 -14.08
C VAL A 192 3.56 -5.56 -14.96
N LYS A 193 2.92 -5.26 -16.11
CA LYS A 193 2.45 -6.28 -17.07
C LYS A 193 3.61 -7.04 -17.72
N GLU A 194 4.72 -6.36 -18.00
CA GLU A 194 5.91 -6.93 -18.64
C GLU A 194 6.80 -7.73 -17.67
N HIS A 195 6.67 -7.49 -16.36
CA HIS A 195 7.50 -8.09 -15.32
C HIS A 195 6.66 -8.78 -14.23
N PRO A 196 6.24 -10.05 -14.42
CA PRO A 196 5.43 -10.79 -13.45
C PRO A 196 6.07 -10.93 -12.06
N THR A 197 7.40 -10.93 -11.99
CA THR A 197 8.17 -10.92 -10.74
C THR A 197 7.89 -9.68 -9.89
N LEU A 198 7.61 -8.52 -10.50
CA LEU A 198 7.17 -7.33 -9.78
C LEU A 198 5.75 -7.48 -9.21
N LYS A 199 4.85 -8.16 -9.93
CA LYS A 199 3.53 -8.51 -9.38
C LYS A 199 3.68 -9.34 -8.12
N MET A 200 4.52 -10.39 -8.17
CA MET A 200 4.78 -11.25 -7.01
C MET A 200 5.44 -10.49 -5.87
N LEU A 201 6.39 -9.60 -6.18
CA LEU A 201 7.04 -8.76 -5.19
C LEU A 201 6.04 -7.85 -4.47
N ALA A 202 5.16 -7.17 -5.21
CA ALA A 202 4.13 -6.32 -4.64
C ALA A 202 3.17 -7.12 -3.74
N LEU A 203 2.68 -8.28 -4.18
CA LEU A 203 1.84 -9.14 -3.34
C LEU A 203 2.56 -9.62 -2.07
N SER A 204 3.87 -9.81 -2.13
CA SER A 204 4.68 -10.14 -0.95
C SER A 204 4.78 -8.95 0.02
N PHE A 205 4.89 -7.72 -0.49
CA PHE A 205 4.85 -6.51 0.33
C PHE A 205 3.49 -6.31 0.99
N LEU A 206 2.38 -6.61 0.30
CA LEU A 206 1.05 -6.61 0.92
C LEU A 206 0.99 -7.56 2.13
N ILE A 207 1.59 -8.74 2.05
CA ILE A 207 1.66 -9.68 3.19
C ILE A 207 2.49 -9.08 4.32
N LEU A 208 3.66 -8.52 4.00
CA LEU A 208 4.55 -7.91 4.98
C LEU A 208 3.88 -6.75 5.73
N ILE A 209 3.23 -5.85 4.99
CA ILE A 209 2.43 -4.75 5.55
C ILE A 209 1.25 -5.32 6.34
N GLY A 210 0.55 -6.33 5.82
CA GLY A 210 -0.55 -6.97 6.53
C GLY A 210 -0.13 -7.55 7.90
N VAL A 211 1.03 -8.21 7.97
CA VAL A 211 1.61 -8.70 9.22
C VAL A 211 1.96 -7.55 10.16
N MET A 212 2.56 -6.47 9.63
CA MET A 212 2.86 -5.28 10.41
C MET A 212 1.60 -4.63 11.01
N LEU A 213 0.53 -4.48 10.22
CA LEU A 213 -0.75 -3.91 10.70
C LEU A 213 -1.41 -4.80 11.76
N VAL A 214 -1.35 -6.13 11.61
CA VAL A 214 -1.83 -7.06 12.64
C VAL A 214 -1.03 -6.89 13.92
N ALA A 215 0.30 -6.81 13.82
CA ALA A 215 1.17 -6.60 14.98
C ALA A 215 0.87 -5.27 15.69
N GLU A 216 0.77 -4.17 14.94
CA GLU A 216 0.42 -2.87 15.52
C GLU A 216 -0.98 -2.87 16.13
N GLY A 217 -1.97 -3.54 15.50
CA GLY A 217 -3.34 -3.63 16.00
C GLY A 217 -3.49 -4.46 17.28
N ILE A 218 -2.51 -5.29 17.64
CA ILE A 218 -2.46 -6.00 18.93
C ILE A 218 -1.50 -5.35 19.94
N GLY A 219 -1.03 -4.13 19.66
CA GLY A 219 -0.13 -3.38 20.55
C GLY A 219 1.35 -3.73 20.41
N THR A 220 1.74 -4.57 19.44
CA THR A 220 3.15 -4.86 19.19
C THR A 220 3.74 -3.87 18.18
N HIS A 221 4.63 -3.01 18.64
CA HIS A 221 5.32 -2.07 17.78
C HIS A 221 6.47 -2.72 17.02
N ILE A 222 6.40 -2.71 15.68
CA ILE A 222 7.50 -3.10 14.79
C ILE A 222 8.17 -1.82 14.28
N GLU A 223 9.50 -1.76 14.35
CA GLU A 223 10.25 -0.66 13.75
C GLU A 223 10.07 -0.65 12.23
N LYS A 224 9.32 0.34 11.73
CA LYS A 224 8.97 0.49 10.31
C LYS A 224 10.20 0.57 9.40
N GLY A 225 11.32 1.04 9.93
CA GLY A 225 12.60 1.07 9.23
C GLY A 225 13.03 -0.31 8.69
N TYR A 226 12.76 -1.39 9.42
CA TYR A 226 13.07 -2.75 8.95
C TYR A 226 12.20 -3.16 7.77
N ILE A 227 10.91 -2.83 7.81
CA ILE A 227 9.96 -3.12 6.74
C ILE A 227 10.34 -2.33 5.48
N TYR A 228 10.57 -1.03 5.62
CA TYR A 228 10.96 -0.14 4.51
C TYR A 228 12.31 -0.54 3.90
N PHE A 229 13.28 -0.91 4.74
CA PHE A 229 14.56 -1.44 4.27
C PHE A 229 14.39 -2.75 3.50
N ALA A 230 13.58 -3.69 4.01
CA ALA A 230 13.31 -4.96 3.33
C ALA A 230 12.65 -4.74 1.96
N MET A 231 11.66 -3.84 1.87
CA MET A 231 11.00 -3.51 0.61
C MET A 231 11.97 -2.85 -0.38
N PHE A 232 12.74 -1.86 0.07
CA PHE A 232 13.76 -1.22 -0.76
C PHE A 232 14.80 -2.22 -1.26
N PHE A 233 15.34 -3.05 -0.37
CA PHE A 233 16.32 -4.08 -0.72
C PHE A 233 15.76 -5.06 -1.75
N ALA A 234 14.52 -5.53 -1.57
CA ALA A 234 13.89 -6.46 -2.50
C ALA A 234 13.62 -5.82 -3.87
N LEU A 235 13.24 -4.53 -3.93
CA LEU A 235 13.14 -3.77 -5.17
C LEU A 235 14.50 -3.65 -5.89
N VAL A 236 15.59 -3.39 -5.15
CA VAL A 236 16.94 -3.36 -5.71
C VAL A 236 17.34 -4.72 -6.28
N VAL A 237 17.10 -5.80 -5.53
CA VAL A 237 17.36 -7.17 -5.99
C VAL A 237 16.55 -7.48 -7.25
N GLU A 238 15.28 -7.08 -7.29
CA GLU A 238 14.42 -7.30 -8.45
C GLU A 238 14.89 -6.50 -9.68
N PHE A 239 15.33 -5.26 -9.48
CA PHE A 239 15.95 -4.48 -10.55
C PHE A 239 17.20 -5.15 -11.12
N LEU A 240 18.06 -5.70 -10.25
CA LEU A 240 19.23 -6.47 -10.66
C LEU A 240 18.82 -7.73 -11.43
N ASN A 241 17.81 -8.46 -10.97
CA ASN A 241 17.28 -9.65 -11.64
C ASN A 241 16.78 -9.33 -13.06
N ILE A 242 15.99 -8.25 -13.21
CA ILE A 242 15.51 -7.79 -14.51
C ILE A 242 16.70 -7.46 -15.43
N ARG A 243 17.72 -6.75 -14.93
CA ARG A 243 18.92 -6.43 -15.73
C ARG A 243 19.68 -7.69 -16.17
N VAL A 244 19.88 -8.64 -15.27
CA VAL A 244 20.56 -9.91 -15.58
C VAL A 244 19.77 -10.71 -16.63
N ALA A 245 18.44 -10.74 -16.52
CA ALA A 245 17.59 -11.41 -17.50
C ALA A 245 17.73 -10.79 -18.91
N VAL A 246 17.79 -9.46 -19.01
CA VAL A 246 18.03 -8.75 -20.29
C VAL A 246 19.40 -9.10 -20.87
N LEU A 247 20.46 -9.10 -20.04
CA LEU A 247 21.82 -9.45 -20.48
C LEU A 247 21.91 -10.91 -20.97
N ARG A 248 21.24 -11.85 -20.30
CA ARG A 248 21.18 -13.26 -20.72
C ARG A 248 20.48 -13.43 -22.07
N LYS A 249 19.37 -12.72 -22.32
CA LYS A 249 18.69 -12.73 -23.62
C LYS A 249 19.59 -12.23 -24.74
N ARG A 250 20.32 -11.13 -24.53
CA ARG A 250 21.29 -10.58 -25.51
C ARG A 250 22.41 -11.55 -25.84
N ARG A 251 23.00 -12.20 -24.83
CA ARG A 251 24.07 -13.20 -25.04
C ARG A 251 23.61 -14.43 -25.82
N LYS A 252 22.38 -14.91 -25.58
CA LYS A 252 21.80 -16.01 -26.36
C LYS A 252 21.60 -15.61 -27.83
N ALA A 253 21.07 -14.42 -28.09
CA ALA A 253 20.86 -13.92 -29.44
C ALA A 253 22.18 -13.79 -30.24
N SER A 254 23.27 -13.34 -29.61
CA SER A 254 24.58 -13.27 -30.26
C SER A 254 25.23 -14.63 -30.53
N ALA A 255 24.91 -15.66 -29.73
CA ALA A 255 25.43 -17.01 -29.95
C ALA A 255 24.73 -17.71 -31.13
N THR A 256 23.41 -17.59 -31.25
CA THR A 256 22.63 -18.17 -32.36
C THR A 256 22.82 -17.45 -33.71
N GLY A 257 23.30 -16.21 -33.72
CA GLY A 257 23.61 -15.47 -34.95
C GLY A 257 25.02 -15.72 -35.51
N SER A 258 25.86 -16.50 -34.83
CA SER A 258 27.20 -16.87 -35.29
C SER A 258 27.24 -18.21 -36.05
N ASP A 259 26.13 -18.96 -36.05
CA ASP A 259 25.99 -20.28 -36.68
C ASP A 259 25.17 -20.24 -37.99
N ALA A 260 24.85 -19.05 -38.50
CA ALA A 260 24.12 -18.81 -39.76
C ALA A 260 24.97 -17.96 -40.72
#